data_AF-A0A432RPK4-F1
#
_entry.id   AF-A0A432RPK4-F1
#
_cell.length_a   1.000
_cell.length_b   1.000
_cell.length_c   1.000
_cell.angle_alpha   90.00
_cell.angle_beta   90.00
_cell.angle_gamma   90.00
#
_symmetry.space_group_name_H-M   'P 1'
#
loop_
_entity.id
_entity.type
_entity.pdbx_description
1 polymer ?
#
loop_
_entity_poly.entity_id
_entity_poly.type
_entity_poly.pdbx_seq_one_letter_code
_entity_poly.pdbx_strand_id
1 'polypeptide(L)'
;MFFSIQVIAIIVAVTVDHKLAVYVPLVVPSIYLVMMAPGTFGGGSDISLIKLHELLEPNWVHAEELSAYIKKYWVALQYVMSATARQGNCTSLGLLSIGTAIYYFFGLNNVILAVILGTVGVVLYIMATRVNRPLSIFKDPKFRSTMDERFINEFRLAVTSLVAFFDLFPEDQNYKFVADAVLEDEYARQFINTWRK
;
A
#
# COMPACT_ATOMS: atom_id res chain seq x y z
N MET A 1 13.93 0.14 11.24
CA MET A 1 15.25 0.63 10.75
C MET A 1 15.14 2.02 10.13
N PHE A 2 14.34 2.23 9.08
CA PHE A 2 14.17 3.55 8.44
C PHE A 2 13.72 4.67 9.40
N PHE A 3 12.72 4.39 10.26
CA PHE A 3 12.22 5.37 11.23
C PHE A 3 13.31 5.81 12.23
N SER A 4 14.05 4.87 12.82
CA SER A 4 15.11 5.16 13.79
C SER A 4 16.25 5.97 13.18
N ILE A 5 16.68 5.65 11.97
CA ILE A 5 17.73 6.38 11.24
C ILE A 5 17.28 7.82 10.99
N GLN A 6 16.04 8.02 10.55
CA GLN A 6 15.46 9.34 10.31
C GLN A 6 15.38 10.17 11.60
N VAL A 7 14.90 9.59 12.70
CA VAL A 7 14.80 10.28 13.99
C VAL A 7 16.18 10.71 14.49
N ILE A 8 17.18 9.82 14.43
CA ILE A 8 18.56 10.14 14.82
C ILE A 8 19.11 11.27 13.93
N ALA A 9 18.91 11.18 12.62
CA ALA A 9 19.40 12.19 11.70
C ALA A 9 18.72 13.56 11.91
N ILE A 10 17.43 13.58 12.23
CA ILE A 10 16.71 14.82 12.60
C ILE A 10 17.27 15.38 13.90
N ILE A 11 17.47 14.56 14.94
CA ILE A 11 18.02 15.00 16.23
C ILE A 11 19.41 15.61 16.02
N VAL A 12 20.31 14.91 15.32
CA VAL A 12 21.66 15.39 15.02
C VAL A 12 21.63 16.68 14.21
N ALA A 13 20.76 16.76 13.20
CA ALA A 13 20.68 17.94 12.38
C ALA A 13 20.11 19.15 13.15
N VAL A 14 19.15 18.95 14.05
CA VAL A 14 18.62 20.00 14.94
C VAL A 14 19.67 20.46 15.95
N THR A 15 20.54 19.58 16.47
CA THR A 15 21.55 19.96 17.47
C THR A 15 22.81 20.59 16.88
N VAL A 16 23.16 20.30 15.63
CA VAL A 16 24.39 20.78 14.98
C VAL A 16 24.16 22.02 14.10
N ASP A 17 23.12 22.02 13.26
CA ASP A 17 22.74 23.18 12.43
C ASP A 17 21.28 23.03 11.97
N HIS A 18 20.39 23.85 12.52
CA HIS A 18 18.96 23.86 12.18
C HIS A 18 18.66 23.99 10.67
N LYS A 19 19.59 24.52 9.86
CA LYS A 19 19.43 24.57 8.39
C LYS A 19 19.58 23.20 7.73
N LEU A 20 20.44 22.33 8.27
CA LEU A 20 20.60 20.95 7.80
C LEU A 20 19.47 20.05 8.29
N ALA A 21 18.76 20.43 9.36
CA ALA A 21 17.58 19.72 9.86
C ALA A 21 16.44 19.63 8.85
N VAL A 22 16.43 20.51 7.84
CA VAL A 22 15.48 20.50 6.72
C VAL A 22 15.74 19.34 5.76
N TYR A 23 17.00 19.00 5.52
CA TYR A 23 17.38 18.16 4.37
C TYR A 23 16.95 16.71 4.54
N VAL A 24 17.16 16.11 5.71
CA VAL A 24 16.87 14.69 5.94
C VAL A 24 15.37 14.36 5.90
N PRO A 25 14.49 15.08 6.63
CA PRO A 25 13.04 14.82 6.60
C PRO A 25 12.36 15.32 5.32
N LEU A 26 13.01 16.15 4.49
CA LEU A 26 12.46 16.54 3.20
C LEU A 26 12.93 15.62 2.07
N VAL A 27 14.23 15.40 1.94
CA VAL A 27 14.83 14.71 0.78
C VAL A 27 14.44 13.24 0.76
N VAL A 28 14.59 12.51 1.87
CA VAL A 28 14.34 11.07 1.85
C VAL A 28 12.85 10.75 1.62
N PRO A 29 11.88 11.38 2.31
CA PRO A 29 10.46 11.20 2.00
C PRO A 29 10.10 11.60 0.56
N SER A 30 10.69 12.68 0.04
CA SER A 30 10.42 13.13 -1.34
C SER A 30 10.97 12.16 -2.38
N ILE A 31 12.20 11.65 -2.22
CA ILE A 31 12.77 10.64 -3.12
C ILE A 31 11.92 9.37 -3.07
N TYR A 32 11.58 8.91 -1.86
CA TYR A 32 10.73 7.73 -1.70
C TYR A 32 9.38 7.92 -2.39
N LEU A 33 8.77 9.10 -2.24
CA LEU A 33 7.53 9.47 -2.92
C LEU A 33 7.68 9.38 -4.44
N VAL A 34 8.71 10.01 -5.02
CA VAL A 34 8.94 10.01 -6.47
C VAL A 34 9.13 8.59 -7.02
N MET A 35 9.86 7.74 -6.31
CA MET A 35 10.12 6.36 -6.76
C MET A 35 8.89 5.47 -6.65
N MET A 36 8.07 5.63 -5.61
CA MET A 36 7.02 4.67 -5.27
C MET A 36 5.62 5.11 -5.72
N ALA A 37 5.37 6.43 -5.84
CA ALA A 37 4.04 6.97 -6.13
C ALA A 37 3.48 6.54 -7.49
N PRO A 38 4.26 6.54 -8.61
CA PRO A 38 3.72 6.16 -9.92
C PRO A 38 3.13 4.75 -9.92
N GLY A 39 3.84 3.77 -9.37
CA GLY A 39 3.34 2.41 -9.26
C GLY A 39 2.17 2.27 -8.29
N THR A 40 2.23 2.96 -7.15
CA THR A 40 1.20 2.88 -6.10
C THR A 40 -0.13 3.48 -6.51
N PHE A 41 -0.12 4.57 -7.29
CA PHE A 41 -1.34 5.26 -7.72
C PHE A 41 -1.80 4.88 -9.12
N GLY A 42 -0.87 4.59 -10.04
CA GLY A 42 -1.17 4.24 -11.43
C GLY A 42 -1.47 2.76 -11.66
N GLY A 43 -1.32 1.90 -10.65
CA GLY A 43 -1.55 0.47 -10.80
C GLY A 43 -0.46 -0.27 -11.58
N GLY A 44 0.70 0.37 -11.84
CA GLY A 44 2.02 -0.20 -12.19
C GLY A 44 2.14 -1.33 -13.22
N SER A 45 1.10 -1.68 -13.97
CA SER A 45 1.05 -2.79 -14.91
C SER A 45 0.90 -2.27 -16.34
N ASP A 46 1.63 -2.85 -17.27
CA ASP A 46 1.44 -2.60 -18.70
C ASP A 46 0.23 -3.36 -19.27
N ILE A 47 -0.33 -4.33 -18.53
CA ILE A 47 -1.49 -5.11 -18.95
C ILE A 47 -2.74 -4.21 -18.92
N SER A 48 -3.43 -4.07 -20.05
CA SER A 48 -4.67 -3.30 -20.12
C SER A 48 -5.78 -3.95 -19.28
N LEU A 49 -6.76 -3.16 -18.83
CA LEU A 49 -7.89 -3.68 -18.07
C LEU A 49 -8.66 -4.76 -18.86
N ILE A 50 -8.85 -4.53 -20.16
CA ILE A 50 -9.49 -5.47 -21.10
C ILE A 50 -8.73 -6.79 -21.13
N LYS A 51 -7.40 -6.74 -21.29
CA LYS A 51 -6.58 -7.94 -21.32
C LYS A 51 -6.63 -8.71 -20.01
N LEU A 52 -6.62 -8.01 -18.88
CA LEU A 52 -6.72 -8.63 -17.57
C LEU A 52 -8.08 -9.29 -17.36
N HIS A 53 -9.17 -8.68 -17.83
CA HIS A 53 -10.50 -9.27 -17.83
C HIS A 53 -10.55 -10.56 -18.65
N GLU A 54 -10.06 -10.55 -19.90
CA GLU A 54 -9.99 -11.74 -20.76
C GLU A 54 -9.21 -12.90 -20.12
N LEU A 55 -8.16 -12.60 -19.35
CA LEU A 55 -7.37 -13.62 -18.66
C LEU A 55 -8.10 -14.21 -17.44
N LEU A 56 -8.96 -13.44 -16.79
CA LEU A 56 -9.69 -13.86 -15.59
C LEU A 56 -11.04 -14.51 -15.89
N GLU A 57 -11.71 -14.07 -16.96
CA GLU A 57 -13.05 -14.50 -17.36
C GLU A 57 -13.21 -16.04 -17.43
N PRO A 58 -12.25 -16.84 -17.93
CA PRO A 58 -12.41 -18.29 -18.02
C PRO A 58 -12.61 -18.97 -16.66
N ASN A 59 -12.00 -18.43 -15.59
CA ASN A 59 -11.91 -19.09 -14.29
C ASN A 59 -12.71 -18.37 -13.18
N TRP A 60 -13.14 -17.13 -13.43
CA TRP A 60 -13.77 -16.27 -12.42
C TRP A 60 -15.10 -15.70 -12.91
N VAL A 61 -16.15 -15.79 -12.09
CA VAL A 61 -17.52 -15.35 -12.41
C VAL A 61 -17.60 -13.82 -12.55
N HIS A 62 -16.98 -13.09 -11.63
CA HIS A 62 -17.00 -11.61 -11.58
C HIS A 62 -15.69 -11.01 -12.08
N ALA A 63 -15.22 -11.48 -13.25
CA ALA A 63 -13.91 -11.11 -13.79
C ALA A 63 -13.76 -9.61 -14.07
N GLU A 64 -14.84 -8.88 -14.36
CA GLU A 64 -14.80 -7.42 -14.57
C GLU A 64 -14.38 -6.69 -13.29
N GLU A 65 -15.11 -6.90 -12.19
CA GLU A 65 -14.81 -6.29 -10.89
C GLU A 65 -13.43 -6.71 -10.37
N LEU A 66 -13.10 -7.99 -10.55
CA LEU A 66 -11.83 -8.55 -10.14
C LEU A 66 -10.65 -7.94 -10.93
N SER A 67 -10.80 -7.77 -12.24
CA SER A 67 -9.79 -7.15 -13.09
C SER A 67 -9.55 -5.68 -12.69
N ALA A 68 -10.62 -4.92 -12.40
CA ALA A 68 -10.51 -3.55 -11.95
C ALA A 68 -9.79 -3.45 -10.59
N TYR A 69 -10.10 -4.37 -9.68
CA TYR A 69 -9.46 -4.42 -8.36
C TYR A 69 -7.98 -4.81 -8.45
N ILE A 70 -7.64 -5.85 -9.22
CA ILE A 70 -6.25 -6.27 -9.45
C ILE A 70 -5.46 -5.17 -10.13
N LYS A 71 -6.01 -4.51 -11.16
CA LYS A 71 -5.33 -3.39 -11.83
C LYS A 71 -5.07 -2.24 -10.86
N LYS A 72 -6.06 -1.89 -10.02
CA LYS A 72 -5.93 -0.82 -9.02
C LYS A 72 -4.84 -1.10 -7.98
N TYR A 73 -4.70 -2.35 -7.55
CA TYR A 73 -3.75 -2.75 -6.50
C TYR A 73 -2.60 -3.61 -7.01
N TRP A 74 -2.29 -3.55 -8.30
CA TRP A 74 -1.31 -4.40 -8.95
C TRP A 74 0.05 -4.41 -8.24
N VAL A 75 0.58 -3.23 -7.90
CA VAL A 75 1.89 -3.12 -7.23
C VAL A 75 1.87 -3.66 -5.81
N ALA A 76 0.70 -3.72 -5.16
CA ALA A 76 0.54 -4.40 -3.89
C ALA A 76 0.61 -5.91 -4.08
N LEU A 77 -0.07 -6.44 -5.10
CA LEU A 77 -0.11 -7.87 -5.43
C LEU A 77 1.24 -8.38 -5.95
N GLN A 78 1.83 -7.69 -6.94
CA GLN A 78 3.10 -8.04 -7.56
C GLN A 78 4.25 -8.16 -6.57
N TYR A 79 4.20 -7.37 -5.50
CA TYR A 79 5.26 -7.29 -4.50
C TYR A 79 4.71 -7.59 -3.10
N VAL A 80 3.78 -8.54 -2.99
CA VAL A 80 3.03 -8.84 -1.77
C VAL A 80 3.92 -9.14 -0.55
N MET A 81 5.05 -9.82 -0.76
CA MET A 81 6.01 -10.16 0.30
C MET A 81 6.67 -8.93 0.93
N SER A 82 6.89 -7.87 0.15
CA SER A 82 7.45 -6.61 0.65
C SER A 82 6.39 -5.54 0.94
N ALA A 83 5.12 -5.82 0.66
CA ALA A 83 4.04 -4.84 0.79
C ALA A 83 3.88 -4.31 2.22
N THR A 84 4.03 -5.19 3.23
CA THR A 84 3.98 -4.79 4.65
C THR A 84 5.17 -3.88 5.01
N ALA A 85 6.38 -4.20 4.55
CA ALA A 85 7.56 -3.37 4.79
C ALA A 85 7.43 -1.99 4.11
N ARG A 86 6.94 -1.97 2.86
CA ARG A 86 6.69 -0.72 2.12
C ARG A 86 5.60 0.12 2.75
N GLN A 87 4.52 -0.48 3.25
CA GLN A 87 3.50 0.21 4.05
C GLN A 87 4.13 0.83 5.31
N GLY A 88 4.94 0.08 6.06
CA GLY A 88 5.63 0.57 7.24
C GLY A 88 6.56 1.76 6.94
N ASN A 89 7.28 1.72 5.82
CA ASN A 89 8.12 2.83 5.36
C ASN A 89 7.27 4.06 5.00
N CYS A 90 6.19 3.89 4.22
CA CYS A 90 5.26 4.98 3.88
C CYS A 90 4.68 5.64 5.15
N THR A 91 4.21 4.84 6.11
CA THR A 91 3.66 5.35 7.37
C THR A 91 4.71 6.11 8.18
N SER A 92 5.91 5.53 8.31
CA SER A 92 7.01 6.13 9.07
C SER A 92 7.43 7.47 8.48
N LEU A 93 7.70 7.51 7.17
CA LEU A 93 8.11 8.72 6.46
C LEU A 93 6.98 9.76 6.43
N GLY A 94 5.73 9.30 6.27
CA GLY A 94 4.55 10.16 6.30
C GLY A 94 4.40 10.89 7.63
N LEU A 95 4.41 10.15 8.75
CA LEU A 95 4.30 10.71 10.09
C LEU A 95 5.47 11.64 10.44
N LEU A 96 6.70 11.27 10.06
CA LEU A 96 7.86 12.13 10.26
C LEU A 96 7.77 13.44 9.47
N SER A 97 7.29 13.39 8.23
CA SER A 97 7.10 14.58 7.40
C SER A 97 6.01 15.49 7.97
N ILE A 98 4.91 14.92 8.48
CA ILE A 98 3.85 15.70 9.15
C ILE A 98 4.36 16.31 10.46
N GLY A 99 5.06 15.54 11.29
CA GLY A 99 5.61 16.04 12.55
C GLY A 99 6.61 17.16 12.35
N THR A 100 7.49 17.02 11.35
CA THR A 100 8.44 18.08 10.99
C THR A 100 7.73 19.30 10.39
N ALA A 101 6.70 19.12 9.57
CA ALA A 101 5.86 20.21 9.09
C ALA A 101 5.26 21.04 10.23
N ILE A 102 4.72 20.39 11.26
CA ILE A 102 4.18 21.04 12.46
C ILE A 102 5.27 21.84 13.17
N TYR A 103 6.46 21.25 13.34
CA TYR A 103 7.61 21.95 13.94
C TYR A 103 8.03 23.19 13.12
N TYR A 104 8.09 23.11 11.79
CA TYR A 104 8.43 24.26 10.96
C TYR A 104 7.38 25.37 11.01
N PHE A 105 6.10 25.00 11.12
CA PHE A 105 5.01 25.94 11.24
C PHE A 105 5.04 26.71 12.56
N PHE A 106 5.08 26.00 13.69
CA PHE A 106 4.99 26.62 15.02
C PHE A 106 6.34 27.06 15.59
N GLY A 107 7.41 26.31 15.33
CA GLY A 107 8.72 26.53 15.94
C GLY A 107 9.62 27.48 15.16
N LEU A 108 9.49 27.52 13.83
CA LEU A 108 10.39 28.27 12.94
C LEU A 108 9.68 29.30 12.06
N ASN A 109 8.35 29.43 12.18
CA ASN A 109 7.51 30.33 11.37
C ASN A 109 7.75 30.20 9.85
N ASN A 110 8.17 29.03 9.38
CA ASN A 110 8.43 28.78 7.96
C ASN A 110 7.25 28.05 7.33
N VAL A 111 6.25 28.82 6.93
CA VAL A 111 4.98 28.31 6.38
C VAL A 111 5.20 27.53 5.08
N ILE A 112 6.08 27.99 4.20
CA ILE A 112 6.34 27.35 2.91
C ILE A 112 6.84 25.92 3.12
N LEU A 113 7.85 25.76 3.98
CA LEU A 113 8.45 24.46 4.23
C LEU A 113 7.48 23.53 4.98
N ALA A 114 6.71 24.09 5.92
CA ALA A 114 5.65 23.35 6.61
C ALA A 114 4.60 22.79 5.62
N VAL A 115 4.15 23.60 4.67
CA VAL A 115 3.19 23.15 3.65
C VAL A 115 3.78 22.03 2.80
N ILE A 116 5.00 22.19 2.29
CA ILE A 116 5.65 21.19 1.44
C ILE A 116 5.78 19.84 2.17
N LEU A 117 6.33 19.86 3.39
CA LEU A 117 6.51 18.65 4.21
C LEU A 117 5.17 18.02 4.60
N GLY A 118 4.18 18.85 4.92
CA GLY A 118 2.83 18.39 5.24
C GLY A 118 2.19 17.67 4.05
N THR A 119 2.29 18.23 2.84
CA THR A 119 1.79 17.60 1.62
C THR A 119 2.50 16.28 1.34
N VAL A 120 3.83 16.25 1.38
CA VAL A 120 4.62 15.00 1.20
C VAL A 120 4.18 13.94 2.20
N GLY A 121 4.01 14.34 3.47
CA GLY A 121 3.59 13.45 4.53
C GLY A 121 2.19 12.87 4.33
N VAL A 122 1.22 13.70 3.93
CA VAL A 122 -0.14 13.27 3.61
C VAL A 122 -0.16 12.29 2.44
N VAL A 123 0.57 12.59 1.36
CA VAL A 123 0.61 11.69 0.19
C VAL A 123 1.24 10.35 0.55
N LEU A 124 2.33 10.34 1.32
CA LEU A 124 2.95 9.10 1.81
C LEU A 124 2.01 8.31 2.73
N TYR A 125 1.25 8.99 3.59
CA TYR A 125 0.24 8.34 4.42
C TYR A 125 -0.87 7.70 3.57
N ILE A 126 -1.37 8.40 2.55
CA ILE A 126 -2.33 7.84 1.59
C ILE A 126 -1.73 6.63 0.87
N MET A 127 -0.48 6.72 0.41
CA MET A 127 0.22 5.58 -0.20
C MET A 127 0.30 4.39 0.75
N ALA A 128 0.58 4.60 2.04
CA ALA A 128 0.64 3.52 3.02
C ALA A 128 -0.64 2.67 3.05
N THR A 129 -1.81 3.32 2.87
CA THR A 129 -3.10 2.61 2.81
C THR A 129 -3.30 1.79 1.55
N ARG A 130 -2.59 2.10 0.45
CA ARG A 130 -2.73 1.44 -0.86
C ARG A 130 -1.71 0.34 -1.11
N VAL A 131 -0.46 0.54 -0.71
CA VAL A 131 0.67 -0.34 -1.05
C VAL A 131 0.50 -1.77 -0.53
N ASN A 132 -0.31 -1.96 0.52
CA ASN A 132 -0.57 -3.26 1.12
C ASN A 132 -2.08 -3.58 1.21
N ARG A 133 -2.93 -2.88 0.45
CA ARG A 133 -4.39 -2.90 0.70
C ARG A 133 -5.00 -4.32 0.70
N PRO A 134 -4.80 -5.17 -0.34
CA PRO A 134 -5.45 -6.49 -0.36
C PRO A 134 -5.03 -7.38 0.81
N LEU A 135 -3.73 -7.43 1.11
CA LEU A 135 -3.20 -8.22 2.23
C LEU A 135 -3.60 -7.63 3.60
N SER A 136 -3.68 -6.30 3.72
CA SER A 136 -4.12 -5.64 4.96
C SER A 136 -5.59 -5.94 5.26
N ILE A 137 -6.45 -5.98 4.24
CA ILE A 137 -7.87 -6.33 4.39
C ILE A 137 -8.01 -7.79 4.84
N PHE A 138 -7.27 -8.71 4.23
CA PHE A 138 -7.30 -10.12 4.62
C PHE A 138 -6.94 -10.33 6.10
N LYS A 139 -5.95 -9.57 6.60
CA LYS A 139 -5.45 -9.65 7.98
C LYS A 139 -6.26 -8.84 9.00
N ASP A 140 -7.09 -7.89 8.57
CA ASP A 140 -7.80 -6.99 9.47
C ASP A 140 -9.10 -7.63 9.99
N PRO A 141 -9.23 -7.87 11.31
CA PRO A 141 -10.42 -8.46 11.90
C PRO A 141 -11.71 -7.69 11.62
N LYS A 142 -11.62 -6.36 11.42
CA LYS A 142 -12.77 -5.49 11.17
C LYS A 142 -13.57 -5.92 9.94
N PHE A 143 -12.88 -6.44 8.92
CA PHE A 143 -13.52 -6.89 7.68
C PHE A 143 -14.23 -8.24 7.82
N ARG A 144 -13.94 -8.99 8.91
CA ARG A 144 -14.54 -10.31 9.19
C ARG A 144 -15.72 -10.23 10.15
N SER A 145 -15.71 -9.28 11.07
CA SER A 145 -16.71 -9.16 12.14
C SER A 145 -17.83 -8.16 11.84
N THR A 146 -17.82 -7.53 10.67
CA THR A 146 -18.77 -6.46 10.33
C THR A 146 -19.89 -6.97 9.44
N MET A 147 -21.08 -6.41 9.63
CA MET A 147 -22.26 -6.67 8.79
C MET A 147 -22.41 -5.63 7.66
N ASP A 148 -21.50 -4.65 7.56
CA ASP A 148 -21.54 -3.64 6.49
C ASP A 148 -21.10 -4.28 5.16
N GLU A 149 -22.03 -4.32 4.21
CA GLU A 149 -21.88 -4.93 2.90
C GLU A 149 -20.68 -4.38 2.12
N ARG A 150 -20.32 -3.11 2.31
CA ARG A 150 -19.16 -2.52 1.63
C ARG A 150 -17.84 -3.15 2.08
N PHE A 151 -17.71 -3.41 3.38
CA PHE A 151 -16.53 -4.08 3.92
C PHE A 151 -16.50 -5.55 3.50
N ILE A 152 -17.64 -6.23 3.48
CA ILE A 152 -17.74 -7.61 3.00
C ILE A 152 -17.34 -7.68 1.52
N ASN A 153 -17.81 -6.74 0.69
CA ASN A 153 -17.46 -6.71 -0.73
C ASN A 153 -15.97 -6.40 -0.94
N GLU A 154 -15.41 -5.45 -0.19
CA GLU A 154 -13.97 -5.16 -0.28
C GLU A 154 -13.12 -6.34 0.20
N PHE A 155 -13.55 -7.05 1.24
CA PHE A 155 -12.91 -8.27 1.72
C PHE A 155 -12.93 -9.37 0.66
N ARG A 156 -14.10 -9.62 0.06
CA ARG A 156 -14.29 -10.58 -1.02
C ARG A 156 -13.36 -10.29 -2.20
N LEU A 157 -13.35 -9.04 -2.69
CA LEU A 157 -12.45 -8.63 -3.77
C LEU A 157 -10.98 -8.79 -3.39
N ALA A 158 -10.61 -8.44 -2.16
CA ALA A 158 -9.24 -8.58 -1.67
C ALA A 158 -8.77 -10.03 -1.67
N VAL A 159 -9.50 -10.94 -1.02
CA VAL A 159 -9.10 -12.36 -0.91
C VAL A 159 -9.13 -13.06 -2.27
N THR A 160 -10.15 -12.80 -3.09
CA THR A 160 -10.24 -13.36 -4.44
C THR A 160 -9.11 -12.83 -5.32
N SER A 161 -8.75 -11.54 -5.22
CA SER A 161 -7.62 -10.98 -5.98
C SER A 161 -6.28 -11.60 -5.62
N LEU A 162 -6.05 -11.98 -4.35
CA LEU A 162 -4.80 -12.62 -3.93
C LEU A 162 -4.63 -14.00 -4.58
N VAL A 163 -5.71 -14.78 -4.67
CA VAL A 163 -5.69 -16.11 -5.31
C VAL A 163 -5.69 -15.99 -6.83
N ALA A 164 -6.54 -15.13 -7.39
CA ALA A 164 -6.61 -14.93 -8.84
C ALA A 164 -5.31 -14.38 -9.42
N PHE A 165 -4.59 -13.54 -8.67
CA PHE A 165 -3.28 -13.06 -9.10
C PHE A 165 -2.23 -14.18 -9.15
N PHE A 166 -2.28 -15.13 -8.20
CA PHE A 166 -1.46 -16.33 -8.27
C PHE A 166 -1.83 -17.21 -9.47
N ASP A 167 -3.13 -17.41 -9.75
CA ASP A 167 -3.57 -18.18 -10.93
C ASP A 167 -3.05 -17.60 -12.26
N LEU A 168 -2.90 -16.27 -12.35
CA LEU A 168 -2.32 -15.61 -13.52
C LEU A 168 -0.80 -15.79 -13.64
N PHE A 169 -0.11 -15.98 -12.51
CA PHE A 169 1.35 -16.06 -12.41
C PHE A 169 1.79 -17.22 -11.51
N PRO A 170 1.47 -18.47 -11.86
CA PRO A 170 1.64 -19.63 -10.96
C PRO A 170 3.10 -19.98 -10.67
N GLU A 171 4.02 -19.54 -11.53
CA GLU A 171 5.46 -19.81 -11.40
C GLU A 171 6.13 -19.02 -10.26
N ASP A 172 5.51 -17.94 -9.78
CA ASP A 172 6.07 -17.12 -8.70
C ASP A 172 5.71 -17.69 -7.32
N GLN A 173 6.70 -18.32 -6.68
CA GLN A 173 6.59 -18.88 -5.33
C GLN A 173 6.15 -17.85 -4.28
N ASN A 174 6.42 -16.56 -4.49
CA ASN A 174 6.01 -15.51 -3.56
C ASN A 174 4.48 -15.34 -3.54
N TYR A 175 3.82 -15.53 -4.67
CA TYR A 175 2.35 -15.47 -4.75
C TYR A 175 1.73 -16.72 -4.17
N LYS A 176 2.35 -17.88 -4.42
CA LYS A 176 1.89 -19.17 -3.91
C LYS A 176 1.72 -19.16 -2.38
N PHE A 177 2.74 -18.71 -1.65
CA PHE A 177 2.69 -18.68 -0.18
C PHE A 177 1.49 -17.88 0.37
N VAL A 178 1.19 -16.74 -0.25
CA VAL A 178 0.06 -15.91 0.18
C VAL A 178 -1.27 -16.50 -0.27
N ALA A 179 -1.34 -17.04 -1.49
CA ALA A 179 -2.53 -17.69 -2.00
C ALA A 179 -2.90 -18.93 -1.15
N ASP A 180 -1.91 -19.75 -0.79
CA ASP A 180 -2.10 -20.91 0.08
C ASP A 180 -2.63 -20.48 1.45
N ALA A 181 -2.05 -19.45 2.08
CA ALA A 181 -2.53 -18.93 3.35
C ALA A 181 -3.97 -18.39 3.29
N VAL A 182 -4.37 -17.79 2.17
CA VAL A 182 -5.75 -17.33 1.95
C VAL A 182 -6.70 -18.50 1.69
N LEU A 183 -6.26 -19.52 0.97
CA LEU A 183 -7.05 -20.72 0.69
C LEU A 183 -7.22 -21.58 1.94
N GLU A 184 -6.25 -21.62 2.85
CA GLU A 184 -6.34 -22.32 4.14
C GLU A 184 -7.37 -21.67 5.10
N ASP A 185 -7.64 -20.38 4.94
CA ASP A 185 -8.63 -19.65 5.75
C ASP A 185 -10.08 -19.98 5.34
N GLU A 186 -10.84 -20.60 6.25
CA GLU A 186 -12.21 -21.06 5.98
C GLU A 186 -13.16 -19.92 5.56
N TYR A 187 -13.03 -18.73 6.18
CA TYR A 187 -13.90 -17.60 5.89
C TYR A 187 -13.61 -17.02 4.51
N ALA A 188 -12.32 -16.86 4.16
CA ALA A 188 -11.93 -16.42 2.83
C ALA A 188 -12.33 -17.44 1.75
N ARG A 189 -12.18 -18.74 2.03
CA ARG A 189 -12.51 -19.83 1.09
C ARG A 189 -13.97 -19.82 0.68
N GLN A 190 -14.89 -19.49 1.59
CA GLN A 190 -16.33 -19.38 1.27
C GLN A 190 -16.55 -18.37 0.13
N PHE A 191 -15.93 -17.20 0.20
CA PHE A 191 -16.02 -16.19 -0.85
C PHE A 191 -15.37 -16.62 -2.15
N ILE A 192 -14.17 -17.20 -2.08
CA ILE A 192 -13.42 -17.63 -3.26
C ILE A 192 -14.21 -18.68 -4.05
N ASN A 193 -14.78 -19.66 -3.36
CA ASN A 193 -15.57 -20.72 -3.99
C ASN A 193 -16.83 -20.19 -4.68
N THR A 194 -17.45 -19.11 -4.16
CA THR A 194 -18.59 -18.48 -4.84
C THR A 194 -18.21 -17.75 -6.12
N TRP A 195 -16.93 -17.37 -6.28
CA TRP A 195 -16.44 -16.58 -7.41
C TRP A 195 -15.68 -17.41 -8.44
N ARG A 196 -15.24 -18.61 -8.06
CA ARG A 196 -14.53 -19.54 -8.95
C ARG A 196 -15.54 -20.33 -9.80
N LYS A 197 -15.21 -20.53 -11.07
CA LYS A 197 -15.98 -21.36 -12.01
C LYS A 197 -15.64 -22.83 -11.89
#